data_AF-A0A1C9WXB5-F1
#
_entry.id   AF-A0A1C9WXB5-F1
#
_cell.length_a   1.000
_cell.length_b   1.000
_cell.length_c   1.000
_cell.angle_alpha   90.00
_cell.angle_beta   90.00
_cell.angle_gamma   90.00
#
_symmetry.space_group_name_H-M   'P 1'
#
loop_
_entity.id
_entity.type
_entity.pdbx_description
1 polymer ?
#
loop_
_entity_poly.entity_id
_entity_poly.type
_entity_poly.pdbx_seq_one_letter_code
_entity_poly.pdbx_strand_id
1 'polypeptide(L)' 'MARKAEEFGKGGYAPEVVEVPLNPNDPVGPQGILFRFNDYQKQLLKESAEADRRSQQKLLESIIWPELERRKTERNQ' A
#
# COMPACT_ATOMS: atom_id res chain seq x y z
N MET A 1 -21.02 -9.42 4.88
CA MET A 1 -20.13 -8.38 4.30
C MET A 1 -18.74 -8.90 3.91
N ALA A 2 -18.27 -10.05 4.42
CA ALA A 2 -16.93 -10.58 4.11
C ALA A 2 -16.65 -10.94 2.64
N ARG A 3 -17.65 -11.41 1.88
CA ARG A 3 -17.46 -11.90 0.48
C ARG A 3 -17.05 -10.83 -0.53
N LYS A 4 -17.34 -9.54 -0.27
CA LYS A 4 -17.00 -8.47 -1.21
C LYS A 4 -15.51 -8.11 -1.18
N ALA A 5 -14.78 -8.37 -0.10
CA ALA A 5 -13.36 -8.01 -0.02
C ALA A 5 -12.46 -8.97 -0.82
N GLU A 6 -12.87 -10.23 -1.00
CA GLU A 6 -12.06 -11.30 -1.59
C GLU A 6 -11.88 -11.18 -3.12
N GLU A 7 -12.73 -10.42 -3.82
CA GLU A 7 -12.69 -10.32 -5.29
C GLU A 7 -11.80 -9.20 -5.84
N PHE A 8 -11.35 -8.25 -5.02
CA PHE A 8 -10.71 -7.02 -5.52
C PHE A 8 -9.17 -7.05 -5.58
N GLY A 9 -8.53 -8.15 -5.20
CA GLY A 9 -7.07 -8.32 -5.26
C GLY A 9 -6.51 -8.82 -6.60
N LYS A 10 -7.36 -9.08 -7.61
CA LYS A 10 -6.96 -9.80 -8.83
C LYS A 10 -6.69 -8.94 -10.08
N GLY A 11 -6.90 -7.63 -10.03
CA GLY A 11 -6.78 -6.83 -11.26
C GLY A 11 -6.66 -5.34 -11.01
N GLY A 12 -5.43 -4.89 -10.78
CA GLY A 12 -5.02 -3.53 -11.09
C GLY A 12 -3.88 -3.63 -12.10
N TYR A 13 -3.95 -2.87 -13.20
CA TYR A 13 -2.82 -2.68 -14.09
C TYR A 13 -1.62 -2.25 -13.23
N ALA A 14 -0.63 -3.13 -13.07
CA ALA A 14 0.66 -2.73 -12.56
C ALA A 14 1.32 -1.93 -13.69
N PRO A 15 1.50 -0.60 -13.58
CA PRO A 15 2.31 0.11 -14.56
C PRO A 15 3.69 -0.55 -14.61
N GLU A 16 4.32 -0.60 -15.79
CA GLU A 16 5.69 -1.08 -15.91
C GLU A 16 6.58 -0.28 -14.95
N VAL A 17 6.94 -0.90 -13.83
CA VAL A 17 7.86 -0.31 -12.86
C VAL A 17 9.23 -0.51 -13.47
N VAL A 18 9.76 0.53 -14.09
CA VAL A 18 11.21 0.61 -14.32
C VAL A 18 11.82 0.65 -12.92
N GLU A 19 12.37 -0.47 -12.46
CA GLU A 19 13.13 -0.53 -11.22
C GLU A 19 14.36 0.36 -11.39
N VAL A 20 14.23 1.63 -10.98
CA VAL A 20 15.37 2.53 -10.91
C VAL A 20 16.21 2.06 -9.72
N PRO A 21 17.49 1.68 -9.92
CA PRO A 21 18.36 1.32 -8.81
C PRO A 21 18.42 2.47 -7.82
N LEU A 22 18.26 2.18 -6.53
CA LEU A 22 18.41 3.16 -5.45
C LEU A 22 19.81 3.79 -5.55
N ASN A 23 19.88 5.05 -5.99
CA ASN A 23 21.12 5.82 -6.00
C ASN A 23 21.38 6.37 -4.58
N PRO A 24 22.49 6.02 -3.93
CA PRO A 24 22.82 6.47 -2.57
C PRO A 24 22.94 8.00 -2.43
N ASN A 25 23.08 8.71 -3.55
CA ASN A 25 23.26 10.16 -3.60
C ASN A 25 21.97 10.92 -3.92
N ASP A 26 20.86 10.22 -4.17
CA ASP A 26 19.58 10.90 -4.39
C ASP A 26 19.12 11.55 -3.08
N PRO A 27 18.50 12.74 -3.13
CA PRO A 27 17.99 13.39 -1.93
C PRO A 27 16.98 12.47 -1.24
N VAL A 28 17.29 12.10 0.00
CA VAL A 28 16.41 11.33 0.89
C VAL A 28 15.30 12.26 1.37
N GLY A 29 14.34 12.52 0.48
CA GLY A 29 13.07 13.18 0.78
C GLY A 29 11.92 12.17 0.77
N PRO A 30 10.75 12.52 1.33
CA PRO A 30 9.57 11.69 1.22
C PRO A 30 9.19 11.54 -0.26
N GLN A 31 9.45 10.37 -0.85
CA GLN A 31 8.94 10.01 -2.17
C GLN A 31 7.53 9.46 -2.00
N GLY A 32 6.54 10.17 -2.54
CA GLY A 32 5.14 9.74 -2.50
C GLY A 32 4.82 8.78 -3.63
N ILE A 33 4.02 7.76 -3.34
CA ILE A 33 3.34 6.96 -4.36
C ILE A 33 1.86 7.34 -4.40
N LEU A 34 1.31 7.52 -5.61
CA LEU A 34 -0.11 7.80 -5.80
C LEU A 34 -0.91 6.49 -5.74
N PHE A 35 -1.72 6.34 -4.69
CA PHE A 35 -2.70 5.26 -4.60
C PHE A 35 -3.99 5.66 -5.31
N ARG A 36 -4.49 4.79 -6.20
CA ARG A 36 -5.82 4.91 -6.78
C ARG A 36 -6.79 4.04 -5.99
N PHE A 37 -7.86 4.67 -5.50
CA PHE A 37 -8.92 4.00 -4.75
C PHE A 37 -10.27 4.25 -5.43
N ASN A 38 -11.14 3.25 -5.44
CA ASN A 38 -12.55 3.47 -5.69
C ASN A 38 -13.24 4.11 -4.47
N ASP A 39 -14.48 4.59 -4.64
CA ASP A 39 -15.21 5.31 -3.58
C ASP A 39 -15.36 4.47 -2.30
N TYR A 40 -15.59 3.16 -2.45
CA TYR A 40 -15.73 2.25 -1.33
C TYR A 40 -14.41 2.08 -0.56
N GLN A 41 -13.30 1.88 -1.25
CA GLN A 41 -11.96 1.79 -0.66
C GLN A 41 -11.58 3.08 0.07
N LYS A 42 -11.91 4.24 -0.53
CA LYS A 42 -11.67 5.55 0.10
C LYS A 42 -12.49 5.72 1.38
N GLN A 43 -13.76 5.32 1.36
CA GLN A 43 -14.62 5.36 2.55
C GLN A 43 -14.08 4.43 3.64
N LEU A 44 -13.75 3.18 3.30
CA LEU A 44 -13.22 2.20 4.25
C LEU A 44 -11.91 2.67 4.88
N LEU A 45 -11.00 3.22 4.09
CA LEU A 45 -9.72 3.76 4.58
C LEU A 45 -9.95 4.92 5.56
N LYS A 46 -10.91 5.80 5.26
CA LYS A 46 -11.27 6.93 6.13
C LYS A 46 -11.82 6.44 7.46
N GLU A 47 -12.85 5.59 7.44
CA GLU A 47 -13.50 5.07 8.65
C GLU A 47 -12.51 4.31 9.55
N SER A 48 -11.64 3.50 8.94
CA SER A 48 -10.63 2.73 9.67
C SER A 48 -9.57 3.64 10.30
N ALA A 49 -9.11 4.67 9.57
CA ALA A 49 -8.12 5.61 10.08
C ALA A 49 -8.68 6.44 11.25
N GLU A 50 -9.95 6.83 11.18
CA GLU A 50 -10.66 7.52 12.26
C GLU A 50 -10.81 6.65 13.50
N ALA A 51 -11.20 5.38 13.34
CA ALA A 51 -11.30 4.43 14.44
C ALA A 51 -9.96 4.22 15.17
N ASP A 52 -8.86 4.17 14.41
CA ASP A 52 -7.51 3.96 14.94
C ASP A 52 -6.84 5.24 15.46
N ARG A 53 -7.49 6.41 15.30
CA ARG A 53 -6.92 7.73 15.61
C ARG A 53 -5.58 7.98 14.91
N ARG A 54 -5.48 7.60 13.64
CA ARG A 54 -4.28 7.73 12.81
C ARG A 54 -4.60 8.45 11.51
N SER A 55 -3.58 9.00 10.85
CA SER A 55 -3.74 9.46 9.47
C SER A 55 -3.93 8.27 8.53
N GLN A 56 -4.65 8.47 7.42
CA GLN A 56 -4.82 7.44 6.39
C GLN A 56 -3.49 6.92 5.86
N GLN A 57 -2.49 7.80 5.69
CA GLN A 57 -1.13 7.43 5.32
C GLN A 57 -0.51 6.47 6.34
N LYS A 58 -0.59 6.80 7.64
CA LYS A 58 -0.01 5.95 8.70
C LYS A 58 -0.72 4.60 8.81
N LEU A 59 -2.03 4.57 8.58
CA LEU A 59 -2.78 3.31 8.51
C LEU A 59 -2.29 2.45 7.34
N LEU A 60 -2.16 3.03 6.14
CA LEU A 60 -1.63 2.33 4.96
C LEU A 60 -0.22 1.80 5.21
N GLU A 61 0.69 2.62 5.73
CA GLU A 61 2.05 2.22 6.09
C GLU A 61 2.04 1.02 7.06
N SER A 62 1.19 1.05 8.08
CA SER A 62 1.09 -0.02 9.09
C SER A 62 0.55 -1.34 8.54
N ILE A 63 -0.19 -1.30 7.43
CA ILE A 63 -0.74 -2.49 6.77
C ILE A 63 0.24 -3.01 5.69
N ILE A 64 0.81 -2.11 4.90
CA ILE A 64 1.61 -2.46 3.70
C ILE A 64 3.00 -2.97 4.09
N TRP A 65 3.72 -2.30 5.00
CA TRP A 65 5.13 -2.66 5.29
C TRP A 65 5.30 -4.07 5.84
N PRO A 66 4.52 -4.52 6.84
CA PRO A 66 4.64 -5.89 7.35
C PRO A 66 4.39 -6.96 6.27
N GLU A 67 3.44 -6.71 5.35
CA GLU A 67 3.13 -7.63 4.25
C GLU A 67 4.25 -7.68 3.21
N LEU A 68 4.87 -6.54 2.88
CA LEU A 68 6.01 -6.51 1.98
C LEU A 68 7.24 -7.21 2.58
N GLU A 69 7.49 -7.02 3.88
CA GLU A 69 8.57 -7.72 4.61
C GLU A 69 8.34 -9.24 4.64
N ARG A 70 7.11 -9.68 4.90
CA ARG A 70 6.72 -11.10 4.84
C ARG A 70 7.01 -11.69 3.46
N ARG A 71 6.56 -11.03 2.38
CA ARG A 71 6.79 -11.49 1.00
C ARG A 71 8.25 -11.47 0.56
N LYS A 72 9.05 -10.56 1.12
CA LYS A 72 10.50 -10.53 0.85
C LYS A 72 11.18 -11.74 1.49
N THR A 73 10.79 -12.07 2.72
CA THR A 73 11.31 -13.23 3.45
C THR A 73 10.96 -14.52 2.72
N GLU A 74 9.70 -14.68 2.30
CA GLU A 74 9.22 -15.87 1.58
C GLU A 74 9.88 -16.09 0.21
N ARG A 75 10.33 -15.02 -0.46
CA ARG A 75 11.03 -15.12 -1.75
C ARG A 75 12.51 -15.48 -1.63
N ASN A 76 13.11 -15.23 -0.46
CA ASN A 76 14.52 -15.46 -0.18
C ASN A 76 14.76 -16.76 0.61
N GLN A 77 13.69 -17.53 0.87
CA GLN A 77 13.72 -18.90 1.38
C GLN A 77 13.63 -19.89 0.20
#